data_AF-L8TK46-F1
#
_entry.id   AF-L8TK46-F1
#
_cell.length_a   1.000
_cell.length_b   1.000
_cell.length_c   1.000
_cell.angle_alpha   90.00
_cell.angle_beta   90.00
_cell.angle_gamma   90.00
#
_symmetry.space_group_name_H-M   'P 1'
#
loop_
_entity.id
_entity.type
_entity.pdbx_description
1 polymer ?
#
loop_
_entity_poly.entity_id
_entity_poly.type
_entity_poly.pdbx_seq_one_letter_code
_entity_poly.pdbx_strand_id
1 'polypeptide(L)'
;MVGLAEHLSKPSNIPKMRGISVNEYEASLVIKSGAELLLSASSDPRSDEGYTAVKTNVSEALELMAEALANFEAGVSGTNRSTGWVQDLRRVADDLAEK
;
A
#
# COMPACT_ATOMS: atom_id res chain seq x y z
N MET A 1 -35.27 -30.52 36.71
CA MET A 1 -34.78 -29.19 36.31
C MET A 1 -33.30 -29.29 35.98
N VAL A 2 -33.00 -28.96 34.71
CA VAL A 2 -31.76 -28.37 34.16
C VAL A 2 -30.41 -28.96 34.59
N GLY A 3 -29.80 -29.70 33.67
CA GLY A 3 -28.37 -29.98 33.69
C GLY A 3 -27.55 -28.85 33.08
N LEU A 4 -26.24 -28.89 33.31
CA LEU A 4 -25.27 -28.23 32.44
C LEU A 4 -23.89 -28.86 32.66
N ALA A 5 -23.46 -29.62 31.67
CA ALA A 5 -22.10 -30.11 31.54
C ALA A 5 -21.20 -28.91 31.19
N GLU A 6 -20.21 -28.63 32.03
CA GLU A 6 -19.12 -27.71 31.73
C GLU A 6 -18.25 -28.30 30.61
N HIS A 7 -18.55 -27.90 29.37
CA HIS A 7 -17.66 -28.11 28.24
C HIS A 7 -16.61 -27.00 28.27
N LEU A 8 -15.43 -27.31 28.82
CA LEU A 8 -14.25 -26.44 28.77
C LEU A 8 -13.84 -26.24 27.30
N SER A 9 -14.25 -25.09 26.74
CA SER A 9 -13.79 -24.60 25.44
C SER A 9 -12.30 -24.31 25.54
N LYS A 10 -11.47 -25.18 24.96
CA LYS A 10 -10.03 -24.93 24.82
C LYS A 10 -9.83 -23.68 23.95
N PRO A 11 -8.97 -22.73 24.34
CA PRO A 11 -8.62 -21.63 23.46
C PRO A 11 -7.96 -22.19 22.19
N SER A 12 -8.61 -21.96 21.05
CA SER A 12 -8.05 -22.26 19.74
C SER A 12 -6.77 -21.45 19.57
N ASN A 13 -5.62 -22.12 19.61
CA ASN A 13 -4.34 -21.55 19.18
C ASN A 13 -4.37 -21.43 17.66
N ILE A 14 -5.10 -20.42 17.16
CA ILE A 14 -4.94 -19.98 15.78
C ILE A 14 -3.53 -19.38 15.70
N PRO A 15 -2.62 -19.94 14.90
CA PRO A 15 -1.34 -19.30 14.65
C PRO A 15 -1.65 -17.91 14.07
N LYS A 16 -1.37 -16.87 14.86
CA LYS A 16 -1.47 -15.49 14.42
C LYS A 16 -0.53 -15.40 13.21
N MET A 17 -1.09 -15.34 12.00
CA MET A 17 -0.29 -15.08 10.80
C MET A 17 0.51 -13.82 11.11
N ARG A 18 1.81 -13.98 11.33
CA ARG A 18 2.71 -12.85 11.45
C ARG A 18 2.68 -12.22 10.07
N GLY A 19 1.93 -11.13 9.93
CA GLY A 19 2.02 -10.29 8.75
C GLY A 19 3.51 -10.03 8.52
N ILE A 20 3.96 -10.29 7.31
CA ILE A 20 5.33 -9.98 6.91
C ILE A 20 5.46 -8.47 7.15
N SER A 21 6.22 -8.07 8.16
CA SER A 21 6.48 -6.67 8.43
C SER A 21 7.51 -6.21 7.40
N VAL A 22 7.03 -5.59 6.34
CA VAL A 22 7.84 -4.99 5.28
C VAL A 22 8.46 -3.72 5.85
N ASN A 23 9.79 -3.59 5.80
CA ASN A 23 10.44 -2.34 6.22
C ASN A 23 10.31 -1.25 5.13
N GLU A 24 10.67 -0.01 5.45
CA GLU A 24 10.54 1.13 4.52
C GLU A 24 11.17 0.89 3.16
N TYR A 25 12.40 0.39 3.16
CA TYR A 25 13.12 0.10 1.92
C TYR A 25 12.44 -0.99 1.10
N GLU A 26 11.97 -2.06 1.73
CA GLU A 26 11.26 -3.14 1.04
C GLU A 26 9.91 -2.67 0.47
N ALA A 27 9.21 -1.77 1.17
CA ALA A 27 7.94 -1.22 0.70
C ALA A 27 8.17 -0.30 -0.51
N SER A 28 9.17 0.57 -0.45
CA SER A 28 9.58 1.42 -1.58
C SER A 28 9.94 0.59 -2.81
N LEU A 29 10.64 -0.54 -2.65
CA LEU A 29 10.95 -1.46 -3.75
C LEU A 29 9.70 -2.07 -4.38
N VAL A 30 8.72 -2.47 -3.56
CA VAL A 30 7.45 -3.02 -4.06
C VAL A 30 6.67 -1.97 -4.85
N ILE A 31 6.55 -0.75 -4.31
CA ILE A 31 5.85 0.36 -4.99
C ILE A 31 6.52 0.65 -6.34
N LYS A 32 7.84 0.79 -6.34
CA LYS A 32 8.61 1.05 -7.57
C LYS A 32 8.44 -0.05 -8.61
N SER A 33 8.55 -1.31 -8.21
CA SER A 33 8.41 -2.46 -9.11
C SER A 33 6.99 -2.53 -9.70
N GLY A 34 5.96 -2.22 -8.91
CA GLY A 34 4.59 -2.13 -9.39
C GLY A 34 4.39 -1.05 -10.45
N ALA A 35 4.99 0.12 -10.26
CA ALA A 35 4.94 1.20 -11.24
C ALA A 35 5.68 0.86 -12.54
N GLU A 36 6.84 0.23 -12.47
CA GLU A 36 7.59 -0.24 -13.65
C GLU A 36 6.79 -1.28 -14.46
N LEU A 37 6.09 -2.19 -13.79
CA LEU A 37 5.20 -3.16 -14.45
C LEU A 37 4.01 -2.49 -15.14
N LEU A 38 3.40 -1.50 -14.50
CA LEU A 38 2.30 -0.71 -15.09
C LEU A 38 2.77 0.06 -16.32
N LEU A 39 3.94 0.69 -16.25
CA LEU A 39 4.57 1.38 -17.38
C LEU A 39 4.84 0.41 -18.53
N SER A 40 5.45 -0.75 -18.25
CA SER A 40 5.71 -1.78 -19.27
C SER A 40 4.42 -2.28 -19.91
N ALA A 41 3.35 -2.49 -19.13
CA ALA A 41 2.05 -2.90 -19.65
C ALA A 41 1.41 -1.81 -20.51
N SER A 42 1.59 -0.53 -20.15
CA SER A 42 1.07 0.62 -20.90
C SER A 42 1.76 0.87 -22.24
N SER A 43 2.93 0.25 -22.48
CA SER A 43 3.61 0.32 -23.77
C SER A 43 2.98 -0.59 -24.84
N ASP A 44 1.95 -1.38 -24.50
CA ASP A 44 1.16 -2.14 -25.47
C ASP A 44 0.18 -1.21 -26.23
N PRO A 45 0.37 -0.96 -27.54
CA PRO A 45 -0.39 0.04 -28.32
C PRO A 45 -1.86 -0.34 -28.57
N ARG A 46 -2.34 -1.44 -28.00
CA ARG A 46 -3.71 -1.96 -28.22
C ARG A 46 -4.80 -1.20 -27.46
N SER A 47 -4.44 -0.22 -26.61
CA SER A 47 -5.41 0.58 -25.84
C SER A 47 -4.80 1.90 -25.33
N ASP A 48 -4.47 2.83 -26.23
CA ASP A 48 -3.84 4.11 -25.88
C ASP A 48 -4.67 4.97 -24.90
N GLU A 49 -6.00 5.00 -25.03
CA GLU A 49 -6.87 5.76 -24.11
C GLU A 49 -7.05 5.08 -22.74
N GLY A 50 -7.25 3.76 -22.73
CA GLY A 50 -7.49 3.01 -21.50
C GLY A 50 -6.28 2.99 -20.57
N TYR A 51 -5.06 2.89 -21.11
CA TYR A 51 -3.85 2.89 -20.29
C TYR A 51 -3.49 4.27 -19.75
N THR A 52 -3.75 5.33 -20.53
CA THR A 52 -3.57 6.71 -20.05
C THR A 52 -4.46 6.97 -18.83
N ALA A 53 -5.74 6.59 -18.90
CA ALA A 53 -6.66 6.73 -17.77
C ALA A 53 -6.21 5.92 -16.54
N VAL A 54 -5.67 4.71 -16.73
CA VAL A 54 -5.12 3.90 -15.64
C VAL A 54 -3.90 4.56 -14.99
N LYS A 55 -2.95 5.09 -15.79
CA LYS A 55 -1.78 5.80 -15.25
C LYS A 55 -2.20 7.03 -14.43
N THR A 56 -3.13 7.84 -14.94
CA THR A 56 -3.67 9.01 -14.22
C THR A 56 -4.32 8.60 -12.89
N ASN A 57 -5.20 7.59 -12.91
CA ASN A 57 -5.89 7.14 -11.70
C ASN A 57 -4.93 6.58 -10.64
N VAL A 58 -3.88 5.87 -11.06
CA VAL A 58 -2.86 5.34 -10.14
C VAL A 58 -1.99 6.47 -9.58
N SER A 59 -1.60 7.43 -10.41
CA SER A 59 -0.86 8.63 -9.98
C SER A 59 -1.65 9.41 -8.91
N GLU A 60 -2.93 9.70 -9.14
CA GLU A 60 -3.81 10.34 -8.14
C GLU A 60 -3.92 9.53 -6.84
N ALA A 61 -4.08 8.21 -6.94
CA ALA A 61 -4.18 7.36 -5.77
C ALA A 61 -2.88 7.39 -4.92
N LEU A 62 -1.71 7.42 -5.56
CA LEU A 62 -0.42 7.52 -4.89
C LEU A 62 -0.25 8.87 -4.17
N GLU A 63 -0.68 9.96 -4.79
CA GLU A 63 -0.69 11.29 -4.14
C GLU A 63 -1.61 11.32 -2.92
N LEU A 64 -2.83 10.80 -3.04
CA LEU A 64 -3.77 10.73 -1.92
C LEU A 64 -3.22 9.88 -0.77
N MET A 65 -2.52 8.79 -1.07
CA MET A 65 -1.84 7.97 -0.06
C MET A 65 -0.69 8.73 0.61
N ALA A 66 0.11 9.47 -0.16
CA ALA A 66 1.19 10.29 0.38
C ALA A 66 0.64 11.39 1.32
N GLU A 67 -0.45 12.04 0.93
CA GLU A 67 -1.11 13.06 1.73
C GLU A 67 -1.72 12.49 3.02
N ALA A 68 -2.44 11.36 2.92
CA ALA A 68 -3.02 10.69 4.08
C ALA A 68 -1.93 10.27 5.09
N LEU A 69 -0.80 9.77 4.60
CA LEU A 69 0.33 9.35 5.42
C LEU A 69 1.03 10.56 6.09
N ALA A 70 1.24 11.64 5.35
CA ALA A 70 1.79 12.88 5.90
C ALA A 70 0.88 13.47 7.00
N ASN A 71 -0.44 13.48 6.77
CA ASN A 71 -1.42 13.95 7.74
C ASN A 71 -1.48 13.06 9.00
N PHE A 72 -1.38 11.74 8.82
CA PHE A 72 -1.30 10.81 9.94
C PHE A 72 -0.08 11.09 10.83
N GLU A 73 1.11 11.23 10.25
CA GLU A 73 2.33 11.55 11.01
C GLU A 73 2.27 12.91 11.71
N ALA A 74 1.69 13.93 11.06
CA ALA A 74 1.53 15.25 11.69
C ALA A 74 0.68 15.20 12.97
N GLY A 75 -0.23 14.21 13.08
CA GLY A 75 -1.05 13.96 14.27
C GLY A 75 -0.42 13.05 15.32
N VAL A 76 0.72 12.40 15.04
CA VAL A 76 1.37 11.45 15.95
C VAL A 76 2.64 12.09 16.54
N SER A 77 2.66 12.28 17.86
CA SER A 77 3.86 12.71 18.59
C SER A 77 4.86 11.57 18.69
N GLY A 78 5.79 11.46 17.72
CA GLY A 78 6.80 10.41 17.65
C GLY A 78 7.85 10.65 16.57
N THR A 79 8.84 9.76 16.46
CA THR A 79 9.84 9.81 15.39
C THR A 79 9.17 9.50 14.05
N ASN A 80 9.28 10.42 13.09
CA ASN A 80 8.67 10.30 11.77
C ASN A 80 9.35 9.16 10.97
N ARG A 81 8.62 8.07 10.75
CA ARG A 81 9.13 6.86 10.07
C ARG A 81 8.66 6.72 8.63
N SER A 82 7.83 7.63 8.15
CA SER A 82 7.21 7.53 6.83
C SER A 82 7.50 8.72 5.91
N THR A 83 8.41 9.63 6.30
CA THR A 83 8.86 10.72 5.42
C THR A 83 9.44 10.19 4.10
N GLY A 84 10.22 9.09 4.14
CA GLY A 84 10.73 8.48 2.91
C GLY A 84 9.62 7.86 2.07
N TRP A 85 8.62 7.23 2.69
CA TRP A 85 7.43 6.69 2.00
C TRP A 85 6.65 7.79 1.28
N VAL A 86 6.40 8.91 1.95
CA VAL A 86 5.71 10.07 1.35
C VAL A 86 6.47 10.56 0.13
N GLN A 87 7.81 10.65 0.21
CA GLN A 87 8.64 11.08 -0.93
C GLN A 87 8.63 10.06 -2.08
N ASP A 88 8.68 8.77 -1.77
CA ASP A 88 8.69 7.72 -2.79
C ASP A 88 7.33 7.58 -3.49
N LEU A 89 6.22 7.70 -2.75
CA LEU A 89 4.88 7.71 -3.32
C LEU A 89 4.69 8.85 -4.32
N ARG A 90 5.10 10.07 -3.94
CA ARG A 90 5.05 11.26 -4.82
C ARG A 90 5.92 11.11 -6.05
N ARG A 91 7.17 10.65 -5.88
CA ARG A 91 8.07 10.43 -7.02
C ARG A 91 7.48 9.44 -8.03
N VAL A 92 6.85 8.38 -7.55
CA VAL A 92 6.22 7.38 -8.44
C VAL A 92 4.96 7.92 -9.09
N ALA A 93 4.18 8.76 -8.39
CA ALA A 93 3.04 9.45 -8.98
C ALA A 93 3.46 10.37 -10.13
N ASP A 94 4.53 11.15 -9.94
CA ASP A 94 5.12 12.02 -10.96
C ASP A 94 5.63 11.21 -12.16
N ASP A 95 6.39 10.13 -11.92
CA ASP A 95 6.91 9.25 -12.97
C ASP A 95 5.81 8.62 -13.84
N LEU A 96 4.63 8.35 -13.26
CA LEU A 96 3.46 7.83 -13.97
C LEU A 96 2.67 8.91 -14.72
N ALA A 97 2.77 10.18 -14.30
CA ALA A 97 2.08 11.30 -14.93
C ALA A 97 2.88 11.90 -16.10
N GLU A 98 4.22 11.91 -16.03
CA GLU A 98 5.10 12.48 -17.05
C GLU A 98 5.32 11.59 -18.28
N LYS A 99 5.13 10.27 -18.15
CA LYS A 99 5.39 9.25 -19.18
C LYS A 99 4.10 8.57 -19.61
#